data_AF-A0A923AJA4-F1
#
_entry.id   AF-A0A923AJA4-F1
#
_cell.length_a   1.000
_cell.length_b   1.000
_cell.length_c   1.000
_cell.angle_alpha   90.00
_cell.angle_beta   90.00
_cell.angle_gamma   90.00
#
_symmetry.space_group_name_H-M   'P 1'
#
loop_
_entity.id
_entity.type
_entity.pdbx_description
1 polymer ?
#
loop_
_entity_poly.entity_id
_entity_poly.type
_entity_poly.pdbx_seq_one_letter_code
_entity_poly.pdbx_strand_id
1 'polypeptide(L)'
;MAANSTRPYSRHRVAEMADRVTFLIQPDFDRLEDWCRMVRVIFGSTPYLVGSATERADYRDVDVRVVLAADRFAALSRGRLDSIRFLNRALSVWGRQETGLPIDFQVQCGAETEAFPTARNAMGVRDWSLIPTSGVPYPVATQDGREEAGR
;
A
#
# COMPACT_ATOMS: atom_id res chain seq x y z
N MET A 1 9.06 -17.05 -58.49
CA MET A 1 9.81 -17.17 -57.22
C MET A 1 9.76 -15.81 -56.54
N ALA A 2 8.88 -15.63 -55.58
CA ALA A 2 8.64 -14.34 -54.90
C ALA A 2 9.12 -14.42 -53.45
N ALA A 3 9.75 -13.33 -53.03
CA ALA A 3 10.56 -13.20 -51.83
C ALA A 3 9.79 -13.39 -50.52
N ASN A 4 10.46 -14.01 -49.56
CA ASN A 4 10.02 -14.19 -48.18
C ASN A 4 10.09 -12.83 -47.46
N SER A 5 8.94 -12.15 -47.36
CA SER A 5 8.80 -10.88 -46.64
C SER A 5 8.66 -11.15 -45.14
N THR A 6 9.76 -10.95 -44.43
CA THR A 6 9.83 -10.83 -42.98
C THR A 6 8.89 -9.71 -42.55
N ARG A 7 7.72 -10.05 -42.00
CA ARG A 7 6.82 -9.05 -41.41
C ARG A 7 7.50 -8.45 -40.18
N PRO A 8 7.68 -7.13 -40.10
CA PRO A 8 8.23 -6.50 -38.91
C PRO A 8 7.25 -6.66 -37.75
N TYR A 9 7.79 -6.92 -36.57
CA TYR A 9 7.08 -6.89 -35.28
C TYR A 9 6.46 -5.49 -35.12
N SER A 10 5.17 -5.36 -35.43
CA SER A 10 4.52 -4.06 -35.50
C SER A 10 4.25 -3.54 -34.09
N ARG A 11 4.83 -2.36 -33.80
CA ARG A 11 4.68 -1.56 -32.57
C ARG A 11 3.26 -0.98 -32.42
N HIS A 12 2.23 -1.83 -32.48
CA HIS A 12 0.84 -1.40 -32.38
C HIS A 12 0.06 -2.25 -31.38
N ARG A 13 0.47 -2.15 -30.10
CA ARG A 13 -0.44 -2.01 -28.95
C ARG A 13 0.38 -1.86 -27.67
N VAL A 14 0.93 -0.66 -27.48
CA VAL A 14 1.15 -0.06 -26.16
C VAL A 14 -0.19 0.56 -25.68
N ALA A 15 -1.31 -0.06 -26.08
CA ALA A 15 -2.63 0.35 -25.64
C ALA A 15 -3.01 -0.59 -24.51
N GLU A 16 -3.49 0.03 -23.44
CA GLU A 16 -3.82 -0.56 -22.14
C GLU A 16 -2.59 -0.92 -21.30
N MET A 17 -1.81 0.11 -20.94
CA MET A 17 -1.26 0.11 -19.58
C MET A 17 -2.47 -0.01 -18.66
N ALA A 18 -2.80 -1.23 -18.22
CA ALA A 18 -3.74 -1.44 -17.13
C ALA A 18 -3.40 -0.41 -16.06
N ASP A 19 -4.38 0.45 -15.74
CA ASP A 19 -4.19 1.64 -14.93
C ASP A 19 -3.41 1.25 -13.68
N ARG A 20 -2.11 1.58 -13.65
CA ARG A 20 -1.22 1.01 -12.64
C ARG A 20 -1.54 1.70 -11.34
N VAL A 21 -2.07 0.93 -10.41
CA VAL A 21 -2.37 1.40 -9.05
C VAL A 21 -1.12 2.00 -8.40
N THR A 22 0.07 1.48 -8.71
CA THR A 22 1.35 2.04 -8.26
C THR A 22 2.48 1.72 -9.25
N PHE A 23 3.54 2.54 -9.20
CA PHE A 23 4.77 2.34 -9.94
C PHE A 23 5.88 1.65 -9.13
N LEU A 24 5.60 1.28 -7.88
CA LEU A 24 6.49 0.40 -7.11
C LEU A 24 6.59 -0.98 -7.79
N ILE A 25 7.78 -1.56 -7.82
CA ILE A 25 7.94 -2.97 -8.20
C ILE A 25 7.41 -3.88 -7.09
N GLN A 26 7.07 -5.12 -7.43
CA GLN A 26 6.42 -6.06 -6.49
C GLN A 26 7.14 -6.20 -5.14
N PRO A 27 8.46 -6.43 -5.07
CA PRO A 27 9.15 -6.59 -3.78
C PRO A 27 9.10 -5.34 -2.91
N ASP A 28 9.13 -4.16 -3.53
CA ASP A 28 9.07 -2.88 -2.83
C ASP A 28 7.66 -2.62 -2.29
N PHE A 29 6.65 -2.97 -3.10
CA PHE A 29 5.25 -2.94 -2.68
C PHE A 29 5.01 -3.89 -1.49
N ASP A 30 5.56 -5.10 -1.52
CA ASP A 30 5.37 -6.10 -0.46
C ASP A 30 6.00 -5.64 0.87
N ARG A 31 7.22 -5.10 0.83
CA ARG A 31 7.86 -4.49 2.01
C ARG A 31 7.05 -3.32 2.55
N LEU A 32 6.51 -2.49 1.66
CA LEU A 32 5.66 -1.38 2.05
C LEU A 32 4.36 -1.85 2.70
N GLU A 33 3.71 -2.89 2.18
CA GLU A 33 2.53 -3.53 2.79
C GLU A 33 2.81 -4.03 4.20
N ASP A 34 3.90 -4.78 4.39
CA ASP A 34 4.24 -5.35 5.70
C ASP A 34 4.55 -4.25 6.73
N TRP A 35 5.29 -3.21 6.34
CA TRP A 35 5.51 -2.05 7.21
C TRP A 35 4.20 -1.31 7.52
N CYS A 36 3.36 -1.09 6.52
CA CYS A 36 2.06 -0.45 6.68
C CYS A 36 1.12 -1.27 7.59
N ARG A 37 1.27 -2.60 7.68
CA ARG A 37 0.52 -3.43 8.63
C ARG A 37 0.84 -3.02 10.07
N MET A 38 2.12 -2.79 10.40
CA MET A 38 2.53 -2.32 11.72
C MET A 38 2.02 -0.90 12.00
N VAL A 39 2.11 0.00 11.02
CA VAL A 39 1.54 1.36 11.11
C VAL A 39 0.04 1.30 11.39
N ARG A 40 -0.71 0.44 10.70
CA ARG A 40 -2.14 0.25 10.92
C ARG A 40 -2.45 -0.18 12.35
N VAL A 41 -1.65 -1.07 12.93
CA VAL A 41 -1.77 -1.47 14.34
C VAL A 41 -1.51 -0.30 15.29
N ILE A 42 -0.45 0.49 15.05
CA ILE A 42 -0.08 1.65 15.89
C ILE A 42 -1.21 2.69 15.95
N PHE A 43 -1.81 3.01 14.80
CA PHE A 43 -2.79 4.09 14.70
C PHE A 43 -4.25 3.62 14.80
N GLY A 44 -4.50 2.31 14.65
CA GLY A 44 -5.86 1.77 14.51
C GLY A 44 -6.61 2.38 13.32
N SER A 45 -5.88 2.85 12.29
CA SER A 45 -6.41 3.48 11.09
C SER A 45 -5.60 3.03 9.88
N THR A 46 -6.24 2.94 8.72
CA THR A 46 -5.62 2.46 7.49
C THR A 46 -4.62 3.49 6.95
N PRO A 47 -3.35 3.13 6.73
CA PRO A 47 -2.42 3.94 5.97
C PRO A 47 -2.72 3.85 4.47
N TYR A 48 -2.40 4.94 3.76
CA TYR A 48 -2.62 5.06 2.33
C TYR A 48 -1.33 5.45 1.63
N LEU A 49 -0.97 4.71 0.58
CA LEU A 49 0.01 5.14 -0.41
C LEU A 49 -0.62 6.21 -1.31
N VAL A 50 0.06 7.34 -1.45
CA VAL A 50 -0.39 8.49 -2.25
C VAL A 50 0.78 9.07 -3.04
N GLY A 51 0.53 10.19 -3.72
CA GLY A 51 1.57 11.01 -4.31
C GLY A 51 2.16 10.40 -5.58
N SER A 52 3.35 10.86 -5.94
CA SER A 52 3.89 10.59 -7.29
C SER A 52 4.15 9.11 -7.57
N ALA A 53 4.36 8.27 -6.55
CA ALA A 53 4.52 6.82 -6.69
C ALA A 53 3.24 6.09 -7.16
N THR A 54 2.08 6.76 -7.15
CA THR A 54 0.83 6.26 -7.73
C THR A 54 0.53 6.84 -9.11
N GLU A 55 1.28 7.86 -9.54
CA GLU A 55 1.00 8.63 -10.77
C GLU A 55 2.06 8.41 -11.86
N ARG A 56 3.33 8.20 -11.48
CA ARG A 56 4.46 8.07 -12.41
C ARG A 56 5.62 7.22 -11.87
N ALA A 57 6.47 6.74 -12.78
CA ALA A 57 7.60 5.86 -12.45
C ALA A 57 8.84 6.57 -11.88
N ASP A 58 8.99 7.88 -12.12
CA ASP A 58 10.10 8.73 -11.67
C ASP A 58 9.80 9.45 -10.35
N TYR A 59 9.14 8.75 -9.42
CA TYR A 59 8.87 9.26 -8.08
C TYR A 59 10.17 9.41 -7.27
N ARG A 60 10.25 10.47 -6.45
CA ARG A 60 11.40 10.75 -5.60
C ARG A 60 11.26 10.12 -4.22
N ASP A 61 10.03 10.17 -3.71
CA ASP A 61 9.59 9.76 -2.40
C ASP A 61 8.37 8.84 -2.51
N VAL A 62 8.15 8.08 -1.46
CA VAL A 62 6.97 7.22 -1.29
C VAL A 62 6.14 7.82 -0.17
N ASP A 63 5.10 8.56 -0.55
CA ASP A 63 4.22 9.25 0.38
C ASP A 63 3.23 8.28 1.03
N VAL A 64 3.28 8.18 2.36
CA VAL A 64 2.34 7.36 3.14
C VAL A 64 1.60 8.21 4.15
N ARG A 65 0.27 8.15 4.12
CA ARG A 65 -0.60 8.96 4.98
C ARG A 65 -1.51 8.12 5.85
N VAL A 66 -1.59 8.46 7.13
CA VAL A 66 -2.65 7.96 8.02
C VAL A 66 -3.56 9.12 8.37
N VAL A 67 -4.85 8.95 8.09
CA VAL A 67 -5.87 9.93 8.46
C VAL A 67 -6.53 9.51 9.76
N LEU A 68 -6.56 10.42 10.74
CA LEU A 68 -7.19 10.23 12.04
C LEU A 68 -8.39 11.17 12.19
N ALA A 69 -9.40 10.75 12.96
CA ALA A 69 -10.44 11.66 13.41
C ALA A 69 -9.85 12.82 14.25
N ALA A 70 -10.51 13.97 14.24
CA ALA A 70 -9.98 15.21 14.84
C ALA A 70 -9.69 15.07 16.35
N ASP A 71 -10.53 14.35 17.08
CA ASP A 71 -10.36 14.04 18.49
C ASP A 71 -9.10 13.18 18.74
N ARG A 72 -8.88 12.14 17.93
CA ARG A 72 -7.68 11.30 17.99
C ARG A 72 -6.41 12.06 17.62
N PHE A 73 -6.49 12.91 16.59
CA PHE A 73 -5.37 13.77 16.20
C PHE A 73 -5.01 14.77 17.31
N ALA A 74 -6.02 15.39 17.94
CA ALA A 74 -5.83 16.27 19.08
C ALA A 74 -5.20 15.54 20.28
N ALA A 75 -5.67 14.33 20.58
CA ALA A 75 -5.10 13.50 21.65
C ALA A 75 -3.64 13.10 21.38
N LEU A 76 -3.33 12.71 20.14
CA LEU A 76 -1.98 12.33 19.72
C LEU A 76 -1.01 13.52 19.77
N SER A 77 -1.43 14.68 19.24
CA SER A 77 -0.62 15.89 19.24
C SER A 77 -0.46 16.50 20.63
N ARG A 78 -1.41 16.25 21.55
CA ARG A 78 -1.55 16.92 22.85
C ARG A 78 -1.57 18.44 22.69
N GLY A 79 -2.21 18.93 21.63
CA GLY A 79 -2.25 20.36 21.27
C GLY A 79 -0.93 20.93 20.74
N ARG A 80 0.08 20.09 20.48
CA ARG A 80 1.40 20.51 19.98
C ARG A 80 1.70 19.90 18.62
N LEU A 81 1.70 20.74 17.58
CA LEU A 81 2.00 20.28 16.21
C LEU A 81 3.42 19.73 16.05
N ASP A 82 4.39 20.21 16.83
CA ASP A 82 5.76 19.67 16.80
C ASP A 82 5.82 18.19 17.19
N SER A 83 4.94 17.74 18.09
CA SER A 83 4.82 16.32 18.46
C SER A 83 4.48 15.47 17.24
N ILE A 84 3.57 15.96 16.38
CA ILE A 84 3.20 15.29 15.13
C ILE A 84 4.37 15.34 14.13
N ARG A 85 5.06 16.48 14.01
CA ARG A 85 6.23 16.60 13.13
C ARG A 85 7.35 15.62 13.50
N PHE A 86 7.62 15.46 14.80
CA PHE A 86 8.64 14.51 15.28
C PHE A 86 8.21 13.06 15.06
N LEU A 87 6.93 12.75 15.30
CA LEU A 87 6.39 11.43 15.01
C LEU A 87 6.46 11.10 13.52
N ASN A 88 6.07 12.03 12.66
CA ASN A 88 6.18 11.89 11.20
C ASN A 88 7.62 11.60 10.80
N ARG A 89 8.59 12.39 11.29
CA ARG A 89 10.01 12.14 11.03
C ARG A 89 10.47 10.78 11.53
N ALA A 90 10.09 10.38 12.74
CA ALA A 90 10.48 9.10 13.32
C ALA A 90 9.96 7.93 12.48
N LEU A 91 8.70 7.99 12.04
CA LEU A 91 8.09 6.96 11.20
C LEU A 91 8.64 6.97 9.77
N SER A 92 9.00 8.13 9.20
CA SER A 92 9.70 8.20 7.91
C SER A 92 11.09 7.54 7.99
N VAL A 93 11.85 7.78 9.07
CA VAL A 93 13.15 7.15 9.28
C VAL A 93 13.01 5.64 9.47
N TRP A 94 12.08 5.23 10.31
CA TRP A 94 11.82 3.81 10.55
C TRP A 94 11.34 3.10 9.28
N GLY A 95 10.37 3.66 8.55
CA GLY A 95 9.88 3.11 7.30
C GLY A 95 10.97 2.97 6.24
N ARG A 96 11.91 3.92 6.16
CA ARG A 96 13.10 3.79 5.29
C ARG A 96 13.96 2.59 5.66
N GLN A 97 14.16 2.34 6.96
CA GLN A 97 14.96 1.21 7.44
C GLN A 97 14.28 -0.13 7.17
N GLU A 98 12.96 -0.22 7.38
CA GLU A 98 12.18 -1.45 7.17
C GLU A 98 12.00 -1.79 5.68
N THR A 99 11.82 -0.77 4.83
CA THR A 99 11.43 -0.99 3.43
C THR A 99 12.56 -0.81 2.42
N GLY A 100 13.60 -0.05 2.77
CA GLY A 100 14.61 0.43 1.83
C GLY A 100 14.12 1.57 0.90
N LEU A 101 12.86 2.00 1.03
CA LEU A 101 12.25 3.03 0.18
C LEU A 101 12.40 4.44 0.79
N PRO A 102 12.43 5.50 -0.05
CA PRO A 102 12.48 6.88 0.42
C PRO A 102 11.12 7.35 1.00
N ILE A 103 10.72 6.80 2.14
CA ILE A 103 9.42 7.10 2.78
C ILE A 103 9.32 8.57 3.21
N ASP A 104 8.17 9.19 2.92
CA ASP A 104 7.64 10.39 3.57
C ASP A 104 6.29 10.07 4.24
N PHE A 105 6.28 9.98 5.57
CA PHE A 105 5.11 9.62 6.35
C PHE A 105 4.42 10.84 6.98
N GLN A 106 3.09 10.89 6.90
CA GLN A 106 2.30 11.97 7.49
C GLN A 106 1.03 11.47 8.19
N VAL A 107 0.89 11.82 9.47
CA VAL A 107 -0.42 11.80 10.15
C VAL A 107 -1.21 13.05 9.76
N GLN A 108 -2.47 12.86 9.35
CA GLN A 108 -3.37 13.94 8.97
C GLN A 108 -4.65 13.95 9.80
N CYS A 109 -5.21 15.14 9.99
CA CYS A 109 -6.52 15.33 10.61
C CYS A 109 -7.63 15.16 9.55
N GLY A 110 -8.58 14.28 9.81
CA GLY A 110 -9.72 13.98 8.94
C GLY A 110 -10.57 15.20 8.63
N ALA A 111 -10.68 16.15 9.57
CA ALA A 111 -11.42 17.39 9.37
C ALA A 111 -10.77 18.31 8.32
N GLU A 112 -9.48 18.13 8.03
CA GLU A 112 -8.72 18.90 7.03
C GLU A 112 -8.61 18.16 5.68
N THR A 113 -9.24 16.98 5.59
CA THR A 113 -9.00 16.00 4.51
C THR A 113 -9.90 16.17 3.29
N GLU A 114 -10.82 17.14 3.29
CA GLU A 114 -11.78 17.41 2.20
C GLU A 114 -11.11 17.73 0.83
N ALA A 115 -9.80 17.99 0.81
CA ALA A 115 -9.08 18.46 -0.37
C ALA A 115 -8.42 17.39 -1.27
N PHE A 116 -8.60 16.07 -1.05
CA PHE A 116 -7.93 15.04 -1.86
C PHE A 116 -8.92 14.15 -2.64
N PRO A 117 -9.19 14.46 -3.93
CA PRO A 117 -10.09 13.70 -4.78
C PRO A 117 -9.32 12.61 -5.54
N THR A 118 -8.94 11.50 -4.91
CA THR A 118 -8.47 10.32 -5.66
C THR A 118 -8.63 9.04 -4.85
N ALA A 119 -8.91 7.93 -5.53
CA ALA A 119 -8.86 6.59 -4.97
C ALA A 119 -7.54 6.40 -4.21
N ARG A 120 -7.63 6.06 -2.92
CA ARG A 120 -6.44 5.87 -2.09
C ARG A 120 -6.03 4.41 -2.12
N ASN A 121 -4.74 4.18 -2.29
CA ASN A 121 -4.18 2.84 -2.21
C ASN A 121 -4.04 2.45 -0.75
N ALA A 122 -5.05 1.76 -0.22
CA ALA A 122 -5.03 1.25 1.14
C ALA A 122 -3.89 0.23 1.30
N MET A 123 -3.04 0.46 2.29
CA MET A 123 -1.85 -0.36 2.58
C MET A 123 -2.00 -1.07 3.93
N GLY A 124 -1.23 -2.13 4.13
CA GLY A 124 -1.24 -2.90 5.38
C GLY A 124 -2.50 -3.73 5.56
N VAL A 125 -3.23 -3.97 4.46
CA VAL A 125 -4.48 -4.74 4.43
C VAL A 125 -4.27 -6.12 3.85
N ARG A 126 -3.21 -6.32 3.05
CA ARG A 126 -2.90 -7.63 2.49
C ARG A 126 -2.30 -8.49 3.59
N ASP A 127 -2.93 -9.62 3.86
CA ASP A 127 -2.33 -10.69 4.65
C ASP A 127 -1.76 -11.73 3.70
N TRP A 128 -0.44 -11.67 3.50
CA TRP A 128 0.28 -12.61 2.65
C TRP A 128 0.31 -14.04 3.21
N SER A 129 -0.05 -14.23 4.49
CA SER A 129 -0.23 -15.57 5.07
C SER A 129 -1.56 -16.24 4.62
N LEU A 130 -2.51 -15.43 4.16
CA LEU A 130 -3.83 -15.88 3.70
C LEU A 130 -3.99 -15.83 2.16
N ILE A 131 -3.15 -15.05 1.47
CA ILE A 131 -3.20 -14.88 0.02
C ILE A 131 -1.87 -15.36 -0.57
N PRO A 132 -1.81 -16.55 -1.21
CA PRO A 132 -0.59 -16.98 -1.88
C PRO A 132 -0.22 -16.02 -3.02
N THR A 133 1.06 -16.04 -3.40
CA THR A 133 1.64 -15.24 -4.48
C THR A 133 0.94 -15.39 -5.83
N SER A 134 0.11 -16.42 -6.02
CA SER A 134 -0.73 -16.61 -7.20
C SER A 134 -2.00 -15.74 -7.21
N GLY A 135 -2.36 -15.08 -6.10
CA GLY A 135 -3.61 -14.32 -5.97
C GLY A 135 -4.87 -15.19 -5.83
N VAL A 136 -4.71 -16.51 -5.72
CA VAL A 136 -5.82 -17.46 -5.52
C VAL A 136 -5.85 -17.86 -4.06
N PRO A 137 -6.83 -17.43 -3.24
CA PRO A 137 -6.90 -17.85 -1.84
C PRO A 137 -6.80 -19.37 -1.73
N TYR A 138 -5.98 -19.88 -0.80
CA TYR A 138 -6.02 -21.31 -0.51
C TYR A 138 -7.44 -21.66 -0.06
N PRO A 139 -8.03 -22.77 -0.54
CA PRO A 139 -9.29 -23.24 0.01
C PRO A 139 -9.06 -23.49 1.49
N VAL A 140 -9.71 -22.69 2.34
CA VAL A 140 -9.73 -22.92 3.78
C VAL A 140 -10.39 -24.28 3.97
N ALA A 141 -9.63 -25.28 4.42
CA ALA A 141 -10.17 -26.57 4.76
C ALA A 141 -11.24 -26.33 5.84
N THR A 142 -12.50 -26.52 5.47
CA THR A 142 -13.62 -26.49 6.40
C THR A 142 -13.36 -27.58 7.42
N GLN A 143 -13.05 -27.20 8.67
CA GLN A 143 -13.02 -28.14 9.78
C GLN A 143 -14.47 -28.51 10.14
N ASP A 144 -15.11 -29.31 9.31
CA ASP A 144 -16.34 -30.02 9.66
C ASP A 144 -16.21 -31.45 9.14
N GLY A 145 -15.82 -32.35 10.02
CA GLY A 145 -15.58 -33.74 9.67
C GLY A 145 -15.11 -34.62 10.82
N ARG A 146 -15.53 -34.35 12.07
CA ARG A 146 -15.33 -35.27 13.18
C ARG A 146 -16.64 -35.46 13.94
N GLU A 147 -16.86 -36.71 14.34
CA GLU A 147 -17.94 -37.30 15.16
C GLU A 147 -19.18 -37.74 14.32
N GLU A 148 -19.58 -39.02 14.26
CA GLU A 148 -19.28 -40.21 15.06
C GLU A 148 -19.61 -41.49 14.24
N ALA A 149 -18.69 -42.45 14.24
CA ALA A 149 -19.00 -43.85 13.98
C ALA A 149 -18.54 -44.66 15.20
N GLY A 150 -19.49 -45.28 15.89
CA GLY A 150 -19.23 -46.38 16.81
C GLY A 150 -19.58 -46.12 18.27
N ARG A 151 -20.84 -46.38 18.63
CA ARG A 151 -21.23 -47.35 19.68
C ARG A 151 -22.70 -47.72 19.55
#